data_AF-A0A839GY48-F1
#
_entry.id   AF-A0A839GY48-F1
#
_cell.length_a   1.000
_cell.length_b   1.000
_cell.length_c   1.000
_cell.angle_alpha   90.00
_cell.angle_beta   90.00
_cell.angle_gamma   90.00
#
_symmetry.space_group_name_H-M   'P 1'
#
loop_
_entity.id
_entity.type
_entity.pdbx_description
1 polymer ?
#
loop_
_entity_poly.entity_id
_entity_poly.type
_entity_poly.pdbx_seq_one_letter_code
_entity_poly.pdbx_strand_id
1 'polypeptide(L)'
;MKKRTKTNIILLICVILLVLIPFIFVKGEYGGSDDQGTEQIKKFDPHYKVWAQPIWTPPSGEIESLLFTVQGSLGTGVICYFIGVAHGKKKARENSKNDGKQQVIGK
;
A
#
# COMPACT_ATOMS: atom_id res chain seq x y z
N MET A 1 -22.31 -17.42 5.19
CA MET A 1 -21.48 -16.30 4.67
C MET A 1 -21.62 -16.22 3.15
N LYS A 2 -22.02 -15.06 2.58
CA LYS A 2 -22.09 -14.85 1.12
C LYS A 2 -20.74 -15.23 0.49
N LYS A 3 -20.73 -15.96 -0.65
CA LYS A 3 -19.50 -16.45 -1.33
C LYS A 3 -18.43 -15.35 -1.46
N ARG A 4 -18.83 -14.11 -1.76
CA ARG A 4 -17.93 -12.95 -1.90
C ARG A 4 -17.20 -12.58 -0.60
N THR A 5 -17.84 -12.70 0.55
CA THR A 5 -17.21 -12.40 1.85
C THR A 5 -16.14 -13.43 2.20
N LYS A 6 -16.35 -14.71 1.86
CA LYS A 6 -15.33 -15.75 2.03
C LYS A 6 -14.10 -15.49 1.15
N THR A 7 -14.31 -15.14 -0.13
CA THR A 7 -13.21 -14.80 -1.05
C THR A 7 -12.41 -13.59 -0.57
N ASN A 8 -13.07 -12.53 -0.08
CA ASN A 8 -12.37 -11.35 0.45
C ASN A 8 -11.54 -11.67 1.69
N ILE A 9 -12.05 -12.52 2.59
CA ILE A 9 -11.29 -12.95 3.79
C ILE A 9 -10.06 -13.76 3.38
N ILE A 10 -10.19 -14.68 2.41
CA ILE A 10 -9.06 -15.45 1.90
C ILE A 10 -8.01 -14.53 1.26
N LEU A 11 -8.44 -13.59 0.42
CA LEU A 11 -7.54 -12.59 -0.19
C LEU A 11 -6.81 -11.76 0.87
N LEU A 12 -7.51 -11.32 1.91
CA LEU A 12 -6.92 -10.54 2.99
C LEU A 12 -5.89 -11.35 3.79
N ILE A 13 -6.19 -12.63 4.08
CA ILE A 13 -5.23 -13.55 4.70
C ILE A 13 -4.01 -13.75 3.80
N CYS A 14 -4.18 -13.93 2.49
CA CYS A 14 -3.06 -14.05 1.55
C CYS A 14 -2.16 -12.81 1.56
N VAL A 15 -2.72 -11.59 1.57
CA VAL A 15 -1.94 -10.35 1.65
C VAL A 15 -1.18 -10.28 2.97
N ILE A 16 -1.82 -10.61 4.10
CA ILE A 16 -1.15 -10.64 5.41
C ILE A 16 0.01 -11.65 5.40
N LEU A 17 -0.19 -12.85 4.85
CA LEU A 17 0.85 -13.85 4.74
C LEU A 17 2.01 -13.37 3.85
N LEU A 18 1.74 -12.71 2.72
CA LEU A 18 2.78 -12.15 1.86
C LEU A 18 3.65 -11.11 2.57
N VAL A 19 3.09 -10.37 3.53
CA VAL A 19 3.84 -9.39 4.34
C VAL A 19 4.59 -10.08 5.49
N LEU A 20 3.95 -11.02 6.19
CA LEU A 20 4.51 -11.65 7.39
C LEU A 20 5.55 -12.75 7.10
N ILE A 21 5.41 -13.49 6.01
CA ILE A 21 6.36 -14.54 5.61
C ILE A 21 7.79 -13.99 5.47
N PRO A 22 8.07 -12.94 4.65
CA PRO A 22 9.42 -12.40 4.55
C PRO A 22 9.89 -11.83 5.89
N PHE A 23 9.00 -11.22 6.68
CA PHE A 23 9.36 -10.64 7.98
C PHE A 23 9.93 -11.66 8.99
N ILE A 24 9.44 -12.90 8.96
CA ILE A 24 9.88 -13.97 9.87
C ILE A 24 11.10 -14.72 9.30
N PHE A 25 11.14 -14.95 7.99
CA PHE A 25 12.16 -15.79 7.35
C PHE A 25 13.39 -15.00 6.87
N VAL A 26 13.27 -13.71 6.60
CA VAL A 26 14.37 -12.86 6.12
C VAL A 26 14.96 -12.07 7.29
N LYS A 27 16.14 -12.49 7.74
CA LYS A 27 17.00 -11.71 8.65
C LYS A 27 17.97 -10.86 7.82
N GLY A 28 17.46 -9.78 7.25
CA GLY A 28 18.25 -8.83 6.45
C GLY A 28 17.91 -7.39 6.83
N GLU A 29 18.85 -6.48 6.59
CA GLU A 29 18.54 -5.04 6.65
C GLU A 29 17.59 -4.70 5.50
N TYR A 30 16.44 -4.12 5.84
CA TYR A 30 15.47 -3.61 4.87
C TYR A 30 15.95 -2.25 4.36
N GLY A 31 17.10 -2.26 3.69
CA GLY A 31 17.68 -1.09 3.03
C GLY A 31 16.97 -0.76 1.73
N GLY A 32 17.18 0.45 1.23
CA GLY A 32 16.63 0.88 -0.05
C GLY A 32 17.17 0.00 -1.19
N SER A 33 16.39 -0.12 -2.26
CA SER A 33 16.86 -0.81 -3.48
C SER A 33 18.13 -0.19 -4.08
N ASP A 34 18.35 1.10 -3.82
CA ASP A 34 19.50 1.86 -4.33
C ASP A 34 20.83 1.48 -3.66
N ASP A 35 20.78 1.15 -2.35
CA ASP A 35 21.95 0.68 -1.59
C ASP A 35 22.46 -0.65 -2.14
N GLN A 36 21.54 -1.60 -2.37
CA GLN A 36 21.89 -2.92 -2.91
C GLN A 36 22.45 -2.84 -4.33
N GLY A 37 21.94 -1.91 -5.15
CA GLY A 37 22.45 -1.67 -6.51
C GLY A 37 23.88 -1.12 -6.49
N THR A 38 24.16 -0.16 -5.61
CA THR A 38 25.49 0.45 -5.49
C THR A 38 26.55 -0.54 -5.01
N GLU A 39 26.21 -1.43 -4.06
CA GLU A 39 27.12 -2.49 -3.61
C GLU A 39 27.50 -3.47 -4.71
N GLN A 40 26.54 -3.85 -5.57
CA GLN A 40 26.83 -4.76 -6.67
C GLN A 40 27.69 -4.10 -7.74
N ILE A 41 27.42 -2.83 -8.08
CA ILE A 41 28.23 -2.08 -9.05
C ILE A 41 29.68 -1.97 -8.57
N LYS A 42 29.91 -1.64 -7.30
CA LYS A 42 31.26 -1.58 -6.70
C LYS A 42 32.00 -2.93 -6.72
N LYS A 43 31.27 -4.06 -6.67
CA LYS A 43 31.87 -5.41 -6.73
C LYS A 43 32.32 -5.81 -8.14
N PHE A 44 31.57 -5.43 -9.17
CA PHE A 44 31.86 -5.84 -10.55
C PHE A 44 32.70 -4.83 -11.34
N ASP A 45 32.66 -3.54 -10.98
CA ASP A 45 33.50 -2.52 -11.59
C ASP A 45 34.01 -1.52 -10.52
N PRO A 46 35.19 -1.78 -9.93
CA PRO A 46 35.77 -0.90 -8.91
C PRO A 46 36.21 0.47 -9.44
N HIS A 47 36.23 0.69 -10.77
CA HIS A 47 36.57 1.99 -11.38
C HIS A 47 35.32 2.77 -11.81
N TYR A 48 34.12 2.27 -11.52
CA TYR A 48 32.87 2.93 -11.87
C TYR A 48 32.75 4.30 -11.20
N LYS A 49 32.74 5.36 -12.03
CA LYS A 49 32.42 6.72 -11.58
C LYS A 49 30.92 6.92 -11.64
N VAL A 50 30.33 7.26 -10.49
CA VAL A 50 28.93 7.66 -10.36
C VAL A 50 28.68 8.86 -11.28
N TRP A 51 27.81 8.68 -12.28
CA TRP A 51 27.50 9.68 -13.30
C TRP A 51 26.33 10.60 -12.91
N ALA A 52 25.58 10.23 -11.87
CA ALA A 52 24.51 11.02 -11.28
C ALA A 52 24.67 11.03 -9.75
N GLN A 53 25.02 12.19 -9.21
CA GLN A 53 25.14 12.41 -7.78
C GLN A 53 23.84 13.04 -7.25
N PRO A 54 23.32 12.61 -6.08
CA PRO A 54 22.12 13.20 -5.52
C PRO A 54 22.31 14.70 -5.31
N ILE A 55 21.39 15.51 -5.82
CA ILE A 55 21.38 16.98 -5.57
C ILE A 55 21.19 17.25 -4.07
N TRP A 56 20.54 16.33 -3.36
CA TRP A 56 20.37 16.34 -1.92
C TRP A 56 20.43 14.92 -1.39
N THR A 57 21.34 14.68 -0.45
CA THR A 57 21.43 13.42 0.30
C THR A 57 20.84 13.65 1.68
N PRO A 58 19.82 12.90 2.12
CA PRO A 58 19.29 13.04 3.46
C PRO A 58 20.41 12.79 4.48
N PRO A 59 20.54 13.62 5.53
CA PRO A 59 21.65 13.54 6.47
C PRO A 59 21.60 12.29 7.39
N SER A 60 20.52 11.50 7.34
CA SER A 60 20.36 10.23 8.06
C SER A 60 19.33 9.34 7.34
N GLY A 61 19.56 8.02 7.34
CA GLY A 61 18.61 7.02 6.83
C GLY A 61 17.27 6.98 7.59
N GLU A 62 17.24 7.53 8.81
CA GLU A 62 16.00 7.69 9.58
C GLU A 62 15.06 8.71 8.91
N ILE A 63 15.62 9.77 8.34
CA ILE A 63 14.84 10.84 7.69
C ILE A 63 14.31 10.34 6.35
N GLU A 64 15.09 9.52 5.63
CA GLU A 64 14.64 8.86 4.41
C GLU A 64 13.43 7.94 4.67
N SER A 65 13.54 7.09 5.71
CA SER A 65 12.44 6.21 6.12
C SER A 65 11.19 7.00 6.57
N LEU A 66 11.39 8.14 7.24
CA LEU A 66 10.30 9.01 7.66
C LEU A 66 9.59 9.64 6.45
N LEU A 67 10.35 10.18 5.49
CA LEU A 67 9.78 10.76 4.27
C LEU A 67 9.01 9.70 3.46
N PHE A 68 9.54 8.48 3.34
CA PHE A 68 8.85 7.37 2.69
C PHE A 68 7.56 6.96 3.42
N THR A 69 7.61 6.91 4.76
CA THR A 69 6.43 6.59 5.59
C THR A 69 5.34 7.66 5.47
N VAL A 70 5.71 8.94 5.45
CA VAL A 70 4.76 10.05 5.24
C VAL A 70 4.13 9.96 3.85
N GLN A 71 4.93 9.68 2.81
CA GLN A 71 4.40 9.49 1.46
C GLN A 71 3.44 8.29 1.39
N GLY A 72 3.81 7.16 1.99
CA GLY A 72 2.97 5.96 2.03
C GLY A 72 1.66 6.17 2.81
N SER A 73 1.72 6.84 3.97
CA SER A 73 0.53 7.15 4.78
C SER A 73 -0.42 8.12 4.07
N LEU A 74 0.10 9.15 3.41
CA LEU A 74 -0.71 10.08 2.62
C LEU A 74 -1.40 9.37 1.45
N GLY A 75 -0.65 8.57 0.69
CA GLY A 75 -1.20 7.78 -0.43
C GLY A 75 -2.28 6.80 0.03
N THR A 76 -2.04 6.11 1.15
CA THR A 76 -3.03 5.21 1.76
C THR A 76 -4.28 5.96 2.20
N GLY A 77 -4.13 7.14 2.82
CA GLY A 77 -5.24 7.99 3.24
C GLY A 77 -6.15 8.38 2.07
N VAL A 78 -5.56 8.79 0.94
CA VAL A 78 -6.29 9.14 -0.28
C VAL A 78 -7.07 7.93 -0.82
N ILE A 79 -6.43 6.76 -0.95
CA ILE A 79 -7.09 5.53 -1.44
C ILE A 79 -8.26 5.14 -0.52
N CYS A 80 -8.05 5.15 0.80
CA CYS A 80 -9.08 4.85 1.78
C CYS A 80 -10.27 5.83 1.70
N TYR A 81 -10.01 7.12 1.51
CA TYR A 81 -11.06 8.12 1.33
C TYR A 81 -11.92 7.84 0.08
N PHE A 82 -11.30 7.56 -1.07
CA PHE A 82 -12.02 7.24 -2.30
C PHE A 82 -12.89 6.00 -2.16
N ILE A 83 -12.36 4.92 -1.57
CA ILE A 83 -13.11 3.69 -1.31
C ILE A 83 -14.29 3.97 -0.36
N GLY A 84 -14.05 4.75 0.70
CA GLY A 84 -15.08 5.14 1.66
C GLY A 84 -16.24 5.92 1.03
N VAL A 85 -15.92 6.94 0.22
CA VAL A 85 -16.92 7.75 -0.50
C VAL A 85 -17.70 6.89 -1.50
N ALA A 86 -17.02 6.04 -2.26
CA ALA A 86 -17.67 5.14 -3.22
C ALA A 86 -18.63 4.16 -2.52
N HIS A 87 -18.22 3.59 -1.39
CA HIS A 87 -19.05 2.70 -0.59
C HIS A 87 -20.27 3.42 -0.01
N GLY A 88 -20.08 4.62 0.54
CA GLY A 88 -21.16 5.45 1.09
C GLY A 88 -22.21 5.82 0.04
N LYS A 89 -21.78 6.25 -1.16
CA LYS A 89 -22.68 6.58 -2.28
C LYS A 89 -23.50 5.37 -2.73
N LYS A 90 -22.90 4.17 -2.74
CA LYS A 90 -23.62 2.93 -3.08
C LYS A 90 -24.71 2.62 -2.05
N LYS A 91 -24.39 2.72 -0.76
CA LYS A 91 -25.34 2.46 0.33
C LYS A 91 -26.50 3.46 0.33
N ALA A 92 -26.22 4.74 0.08
CA ALA A 92 -27.25 5.78 -0.06
C ALA A 92 -28.22 5.48 -1.21
N ARG A 93 -27.70 5.06 -2.38
CA ARG A 93 -28.52 4.67 -3.54
C ARG A 93 -29.37 3.43 -3.27
N GLU A 94 -28.85 2.45 -2.52
CA GLU A 94 -29.61 1.26 -2.14
C GLU A 94 -30.75 1.60 -1.16
N ASN A 95 -30.51 2.49 -0.19
CA ASN A 95 -31.54 2.95 0.75
C ASN A 95 -32.68 3.70 0.02
N SER A 96 -32.37 4.68 -0.83
CA SER A 96 -33.40 5.41 -1.59
C SER A 96 -34.26 4.51 -2.50
N LYS A 97 -33.70 3.40 -2.99
CA LYS A 97 -34.42 2.42 -3.83
C LYS A 97 -35.32 1.50 -3.02
N ASN A 98 -35.00 1.24 -1.75
CA ASN A 98 -35.84 0.47 -0.84
C ASN A 98 -37.00 1.31 -0.30
N ASP A 99 -36.76 2.58 0.02
CA ASP A 99 -37.80 3.51 0.50
C ASP A 99 -38.87 3.74 -0.58
N GLY A 100 -38.46 3.91 -1.85
CA GLY A 100 -39.38 4.01 -2.98
C GLY A 100 -40.15 2.71 -3.26
N LYS A 101 -39.59 1.54 -2.98
CA LYS A 101 -40.31 0.26 -3.10
C LYS A 101 -41.33 0.06 -1.98
N GLN A 102 -41.04 0.47 -0.75
CA GLN A 102 -42.01 0.36 0.37
C GLN A 102 -43.22 1.27 0.18
N GLN A 103 -43.04 2.49 -0.36
CA GLN A 103 -44.17 3.37 -0.66
C GLN A 103 -45.11 2.82 -1.76
N VAL A 104 -44.59 2.04 -2.71
CA VAL A 104 -45.39 1.48 -3.80
C VAL A 104 -46.15 0.21 -3.38
N ILE A 105 -45.66 -0.53 -2.39
CA ILE A 105 -46.29 -1.78 -1.91
C ILE A 105 -47.34 -1.51 -0.80
N GLY A 106 -47.28 -0.35 -0.14
CA GLY A 106 -48.21 0.06 0.91
C GLY A 106 -49.46 0.83 0.44
N LYS A 107 -49.70 0.92 -0.87
CA LYS A 107 -50.93 1.46 -1.49
C LYS A 107 -51.63 0.34 -2.24
#